data_AF-A9KZM8-F1
#
_entry.id   AF-A9KZM8-F1
#
_cell.length_a   1.000
_cell.length_b   1.000
_cell.length_c   1.000
_cell.angle_alpha   90.00
_cell.angle_beta   90.00
_cell.angle_gamma   90.00
#
_symmetry.space_group_name_H-M   'P 1'
#
loop_
_entity.id
_entity.type
_entity.pdbx_description
1 polymer ?
#
loop_
_entity_poly.entity_id
_entity_poly.type
_entity_poly.pdbx_seq_one_letter_code
_entity_poly.pdbx_strand_id
1 'polypeptide(L)' 'MNVKKPIENVVPARWIRGNLMPNVFGITSEAARKYRERGVWLEGRQWRYDPIGRIVYNINEIEQWMEGAA' A
#
# COMPACT_ATOMS: atom_id res chain seq x y z
N MET A 1 27.29 -27.18 19.65
CA MET A 1 27.01 -25.72 19.59
C MET A 1 25.57 -25.56 19.13
N ASN A 2 24.67 -25.04 19.99
CA ASN A 2 23.27 -24.82 19.62
C ASN A 2 23.12 -23.36 19.15
N VAL A 3 23.01 -23.15 17.84
CA VAL A 3 22.84 -21.80 17.28
C VAL A 3 21.35 -21.45 17.40
N LYS A 4 21.01 -20.55 18.33
CA LYS A 4 19.64 -20.01 18.41
C LYS A 4 19.35 -19.28 17.09
N LYS A 5 18.31 -19.72 16.38
CA LYS A 5 17.84 -19.06 15.15
C LYS A 5 17.44 -17.62 15.49
N PRO A 6 17.86 -16.60 14.71
CA PRO A 6 17.42 -15.23 14.93
C PRO A 6 15.90 -15.15 14.82
N ILE A 7 15.27 -14.37 15.68
CA ILE A 7 13.85 -14.04 15.55
C ILE A 7 13.74 -13.10 14.34
N GLU A 8 13.18 -13.59 13.24
CA GLU A 8 12.91 -12.77 12.06
C GLU A 8 11.72 -11.85 12.34
N ASN A 9 11.97 -10.54 12.38
CA ASN A 9 10.90 -9.55 12.46
C ASN A 9 10.29 -9.35 11.07
N VAL A 10 9.11 -9.92 10.85
CA VAL A 10 8.33 -9.68 9.64
C VAL A 10 7.61 -8.35 9.78
N VAL A 11 8.02 -7.36 8.98
CA VAL A 11 7.35 -6.05 8.90
C VAL A 11 6.49 -5.96 7.63
N PRO A 12 5.32 -5.31 7.69
CA PRO A 12 4.50 -5.07 6.51
C PRO A 12 5.27 -4.25 5.47
N ALA A 13 5.12 -4.61 4.19
CA ALA A 13 5.67 -3.82 3.10
C ALA A 13 4.93 -2.48 3.00
N ARG A 14 5.68 -1.37 2.87
CA ARG A 14 5.10 -0.03 2.68
C ARG A 14 4.28 0.10 1.38
N TRP A 15 4.72 -0.59 0.34
CA TRP A 15 4.13 -0.52 -1.00
C TRP A 15 3.48 -1.85 -1.36
N ILE A 16 2.19 -1.83 -1.65
CA ILE A 16 1.42 -3.03 -1.99
C ILE A 16 0.83 -2.95 -3.40
N ARG A 17 0.56 -4.13 -3.96
CA ARG A 17 -0.14 -4.28 -5.23
C ARG A 17 -1.64 -4.03 -5.05
N GLY A 18 -2.30 -3.59 -6.12
CA GLY A 18 -3.74 -3.34 -6.11
C GLY A 18 -4.59 -4.57 -5.74
N ASN A 19 -4.14 -5.78 -6.08
CA ASN A 19 -4.86 -7.02 -5.70
C ASN A 19 -4.88 -7.30 -4.19
N LEU A 20 -4.09 -6.59 -3.38
CA LEU A 20 -4.09 -6.70 -1.92
C LEU A 20 -5.05 -5.71 -1.26
N MET A 21 -5.63 -4.76 -2.00
CA MET A 21 -6.57 -3.75 -1.48
C MET A 21 -7.74 -4.35 -0.67
N PRO A 22 -8.39 -5.45 -1.11
CA PRO A 22 -9.49 -6.03 -0.34
C PRO A 22 -9.04 -6.56 1.02
N ASN A 23 -7.85 -7.13 1.09
CA ASN A 23 -7.33 -7.75 2.30
C ASN A 23 -6.75 -6.72 3.28
N VAL A 24 -6.17 -5.63 2.78
CA VAL A 24 -5.53 -4.61 3.61
C VAL A 24 -6.51 -3.52 4.05
N PHE A 25 -7.39 -3.08 3.15
CA PHE A 25 -8.25 -1.91 3.37
C PHE A 25 -9.75 -2.19 3.27
N GLY A 26 -10.15 -3.42 2.94
CA GLY A 26 -11.56 -3.76 2.73
C GLY A 26 -12.18 -3.09 1.49
N ILE A 27 -11.37 -2.58 0.56
CA ILE A 27 -11.85 -1.93 -0.67
C ILE A 27 -11.47 -2.76 -1.91
N THR A 28 -12.27 -2.66 -2.97
CA THR A 28 -11.95 -3.33 -4.24
C THR A 28 -10.79 -2.65 -4.96
N SER A 29 -10.07 -3.39 -5.79
CA SER A 29 -9.05 -2.83 -6.70
C SER A 29 -9.62 -1.72 -7.61
N GLU A 30 -10.89 -1.85 -7.99
CA GLU A 30 -11.61 -0.84 -8.77
C GLU A 30 -11.87 0.44 -7.99
N ALA A 31 -12.18 0.36 -6.70
CA ALA A 31 -12.30 1.54 -5.84
C ALA A 31 -10.95 2.29 -5.75
N ALA A 32 -9.86 1.55 -5.51
CA ALA A 32 -8.51 2.11 -5.52
C ALA A 32 -8.16 2.79 -6.87
N ARG A 33 -8.52 2.17 -8.00
CA ARG A 33 -8.38 2.77 -9.33
C ARG A 33 -9.15 4.08 -9.45
N LYS A 34 -10.43 4.10 -9.03
CA LYS A 34 -11.27 5.31 -9.06
C LYS A 34 -10.70 6.43 -8.20
N TYR A 35 -10.13 6.15 -7.03
CA TYR A 35 -9.48 7.18 -6.21
C TYR A 35 -8.30 7.84 -6.93
N ARG A 36 -7.49 7.06 -7.65
CA ARG A 36 -6.41 7.60 -8.49
C ARG A 36 -6.94 8.44 -9.65
N GLU A 37 -7.88 7.89 -10.42
CA GLU A 37 -8.43 8.54 -11.61
C GLU A 37 -9.17 9.85 -11.29
N ARG A 38 -9.76 9.94 -10.10
CA ARG A 38 -10.43 11.15 -9.61
C ARG A 38 -9.49 12.15 -8.94
N GLY A 39 -8.19 11.84 -8.82
CA GLY A 39 -7.22 12.69 -8.13
C GLY A 39 -7.39 12.74 -6.60
N VAL A 40 -8.21 11.86 -6.02
CA VAL A 40 -8.33 11.74 -4.56
C VAL A 40 -7.04 11.17 -3.97
N TRP A 41 -6.44 10.22 -4.67
CA TRP A 41 -5.13 9.67 -4.36
C TRP A 41 -4.10 10.23 -5.33
N LEU A 42 -3.11 10.93 -4.80
CA LEU A 42 -2.12 11.65 -5.58
C LEU A 42 -0.96 10.74 -5.99
N GLU A 43 -0.50 10.88 -7.23
CA GLU A 43 0.69 10.19 -7.72
C GLU A 43 1.92 10.66 -6.92
N GLY A 44 2.80 9.73 -6.57
CA GLY A 44 3.95 9.97 -5.70
C GLY A 44 3.64 9.96 -4.21
N ARG A 45 2.37 10.10 -3.80
CA ARG A 45 1.92 10.04 -2.40
C ARG A 45 1.24 8.70 -2.08
N GLN A 46 -0.05 8.56 -2.40
CA GLN A 46 -0.81 7.34 -2.16
C GLN A 46 -0.51 6.23 -3.17
N TRP A 47 -0.10 6.58 -4.39
CA TRP A 47 0.21 5.59 -5.43
C TRP A 47 1.38 6.03 -6.32
N ARG A 48 2.03 5.07 -6.98
CA ARG A 48 3.04 5.33 -8.01
C ARG A 48 3.25 4.11 -8.91
N TYR A 49 4.04 4.28 -9.96
CA TYR A 49 4.65 3.16 -10.67
C TYR A 49 5.89 2.64 -9.93
N ASP A 50 6.05 1.32 -9.90
CA ASP A 50 7.29 0.68 -9.49
C ASP A 50 8.35 0.72 -10.61
N PRO A 51 9.58 0.25 -10.37
CA PRO A 51 10.65 0.26 -11.38
C PRO A 51 10.35 -0.52 -12.67
N ILE A 52 9.32 -1.38 -12.68
CA ILE A 52 8.91 -2.17 -13.85
C ILE A 52 7.57 -1.69 -14.43
N GLY A 53 7.11 -0.49 -14.06
CA GLY A 53 5.93 0.15 -14.65
C GLY A 53 4.59 -0.38 -14.12
N ARG A 54 4.57 -1.06 -12.97
CA ARG A 54 3.33 -1.54 -12.34
C ARG A 54 2.90 -0.63 -11.20
N ILE A 55 1.59 -0.43 -11.07
CA ILE A 55 1.02 0.40 -10.01
C ILE A 55 1.18 -0.27 -8.64
N VAL A 56 1.65 0.52 -7.68
CA VAL A 56 1.74 0.18 -6.26
C VAL A 56 1.15 1.32 -5.41
N TYR A 57 0.76 0.98 -4.19
CA TYR A 57 0.06 1.87 -3.28
C TYR A 57 0.74 1.92 -1.92
N ASN A 58 0.85 3.12 -1.34
CA ASN A 58 1.54 3.37 -0.07
C ASN A 58 0.56 3.19 1.09
N ILE A 59 0.79 2.20 1.94
CA ILE A 59 -0.13 1.89 3.04
C ILE A 59 -0.30 3.11 3.96
N ASN A 60 0.82 3.67 4.43
CA ASN A 60 0.83 4.73 5.43
C ASN A 60 0.11 6.00 4.94
N GLU A 61 0.26 6.37 3.67
CA GLU A 61 -0.38 7.57 3.11
C GLU A 61 -1.89 7.38 2.90
N ILE A 62 -2.32 6.14 2.67
CA ILE A 62 -3.74 5.80 2.59
C ILE A 62 -4.35 5.80 3.99
N GLU A 63 -3.66 5.24 4.98
CA GLU A 63 -4.08 5.30 6.39
C GLU A 63 -4.22 6.74 6.88
N GLN A 64 -3.22 7.59 6.64
CA GLN A 64 -3.29 9.02 7.00
C GLN A 64 -4.48 9.73 6.32
N TRP A 65 -4.76 9.40 5.06
CA TRP A 65 -5.93 9.93 4.36
C TRP A 65 -7.24 9.41 4.98
N MET A 66 -7.32 8.13 5.37
CA MET A 66 -8.49 7.55 6.04
C MET A 66 -8.73 8.15 7.42
N GLU A 67 -7.68 8.49 8.16
CA GLU A 67 -7.74 9.19 9.44
C GLU A 67 -8.24 10.64 9.30
N GLY A 68 -8.36 11.15 8.07
CA GLY A 68 -8.77 12.53 7.79
C GLY A 68 -7.65 13.55 7.97
N ALA A 69 -6.39 13.11 8.07
CA ALA A 69 -5.22 13.96 8.23
C ALA A 69 -4.71 14.55 6.89
N ALA A 70 -5.62 14.75 5.92
CA ALA A 70 -5.31 15.05 4.53
C ALA A 70 -4.66 16.43 4.30
#